data_AF-Q8UUG7-F1
#
_entry.id   AF-Q8UUG7-F1
#
_cell.length_a   1.000
_cell.length_b   1.000
_cell.length_c   1.000
_cell.angle_alpha   90.00
_cell.angle_beta   90.00
_cell.angle_gamma   90.00
#
_symmetry.space_group_name_H-M   'P 1'
#
loop_
_entity.id
_entity.type
_entity.pdbx_description
1 polymer ?
#
loop_
_entity_poly.entity_id
_entity_poly.type
_entity_poly.pdbx_seq_one_letter_code
_entity_poly.pdbx_strand_id
1 'polypeptide(L)'
;LGVVTGKDLAEICYLYYPRVPRVLLWLMMEIAIIGSDMQEVIGTAIAFSLLSAGRIPLWGGVLITITDTLFFLFLDKYGLRKLEAFFGFLITIM
;
A
#
# COMPACT_ATOMS: atom_id res chain seq x y z
N LEU A 1 -13.86 12.09 8.88
CA LEU A 1 -14.98 12.04 7.90
C LEU A 1 -15.68 10.70 8.00
N GLY A 2 -15.07 9.57 7.62
CA GLY A 2 -15.71 8.23 7.72
C GLY A 2 -16.38 7.91 9.07
N VAL A 3 -15.78 8.28 10.21
CA VAL A 3 -16.37 8.05 11.55
C VAL A 3 -17.63 8.90 11.83
N VAL A 4 -17.74 10.09 11.24
CA VAL A 4 -18.84 11.05 11.48
C VAL A 4 -19.91 10.97 10.39
N THR A 5 -19.51 10.77 9.13
CA THR A 5 -20.41 10.71 7.96
C THR A 5 -20.73 9.28 7.53
N GLY A 6 -20.05 8.27 8.05
CA GLY A 6 -20.23 6.86 7.66
C GLY A 6 -19.85 6.55 6.20
N LYS A 7 -19.19 7.48 5.51
CA LYS A 7 -18.90 7.43 4.07
C LYS A 7 -17.42 7.65 3.80
N ASP A 8 -16.91 6.96 2.79
CA ASP A 8 -15.54 7.11 2.32
C ASP A 8 -15.33 8.47 1.66
N LEU A 9 -14.08 8.95 1.69
CA LEU A 9 -13.71 10.26 1.13
C LEU A 9 -14.09 10.37 -0.36
N ALA A 10 -13.92 9.28 -1.10
CA ALA A 10 -14.30 9.17 -2.51
C ALA A 10 -15.81 9.37 -2.74
N GLU A 11 -16.64 8.87 -1.81
CA GLU A 11 -18.10 8.96 -1.90
C GLU A 11 -18.60 10.37 -1.62
N ILE A 12 -17.95 11.07 -0.68
CA ILE A 12 -18.23 12.48 -0.39
C ILE A 12 -17.79 13.36 -1.57
N CYS A 13 -16.62 13.09 -2.16
CA CYS A 13 -16.17 13.78 -3.37
C CYS A 13 -17.13 13.54 -4.54
N TYR A 14 -17.70 12.34 -4.68
CA TYR A 14 -18.72 12.05 -5.69
C TYR A 14 -20.00 12.88 -5.50
N LEU A 15 -20.43 13.07 -4.25
CA LEU A 15 -21.66 13.80 -3.90
C LEU A 15 -21.52 15.32 -4.07
N TYR A 16 -20.36 15.88 -3.75
CA TYR A 16 -20.14 17.34 -3.77
C TYR A 16 -19.62 17.88 -5.11
N TYR A 17 -18.86 17.10 -5.89
CA TYR A 17 -18.21 17.61 -7.10
C TYR A 17 -18.95 17.28 -8.42
N PRO A 18 -18.96 18.20 -9.39
CA PRO A 18 -19.43 17.94 -10.75
C PRO A 18 -18.55 16.92 -11.49
N ARG A 19 -19.03 16.38 -12.62
CA ARG A 19 -18.41 15.23 -13.31
C ARG A 19 -16.95 15.42 -13.71
N VAL A 20 -16.54 16.64 -14.10
CA VAL A 20 -15.18 16.93 -14.59
C VAL A 20 -14.13 16.85 -13.48
N PRO A 21 -14.21 17.62 -12.37
CA PRO A 21 -13.22 17.53 -11.29
C PRO A 21 -13.20 16.16 -10.61
N ARG A 22 -14.32 15.42 -10.62
CA ARG A 22 -14.38 14.05 -10.10
C ARG A 22 -13.46 13.09 -10.85
N VAL A 23 -13.49 13.11 -12.19
CA VAL A 23 -12.63 12.26 -13.02
C VAL A 23 -11.17 12.65 -12.87
N LEU A 24 -10.88 13.96 -12.78
CA LEU A 24 -9.52 14.44 -12.54
C LEU A 24 -8.96 13.96 -11.19
N LEU A 25 -9.76 14.09 -10.11
CA LEU A 25 -9.38 13.62 -8.78
C LEU A 25 -9.17 12.11 -8.75
N TRP A 26 -10.03 11.34 -9.42
CA TRP A 26 -9.86 9.90 -9.55
C TRP A 26 -8.54 9.55 -10.26
N LEU A 27 -8.24 10.23 -11.37
CA LEU A 27 -7.03 9.99 -12.14
C LEU A 27 -5.76 10.37 -11.36
N MET A 28 -5.77 11.49 -10.64
CA MET A 28 -4.67 11.88 -9.75
C MET A 28 -4.45 10.86 -8.62
N MET A 29 -5.53 10.35 -8.03
CA MET A 29 -5.44 9.34 -6.97
C MET A 29 -4.88 8.02 -7.51
N GLU A 30 -5.32 7.59 -8.69
CA GLU A 30 -4.82 6.37 -9.33
C GLU A 30 -3.31 6.46 -9.60
N ILE A 31 -2.84 7.60 -10.13
CA ILE A 31 -1.40 7.84 -10.36
C ILE A 31 -0.63 7.83 -9.03
N ALA A 32 -1.18 8.43 -7.97
CA ALA A 32 -0.53 8.45 -6.66
C ALA A 32 -0.40 7.04 -6.05
N ILE A 33 -1.43 6.20 -6.21
CA ILE A 33 -1.42 4.82 -5.72
C ILE A 33 -0.35 4.00 -6.47
N ILE A 34 -0.31 4.10 -7.80
CA ILE A 34 0.71 3.41 -8.61
C ILE A 34 2.11 3.87 -8.24
N GLY A 35 2.30 5.18 -8.01
CA GLY A 35 3.58 5.74 -7.58
C GLY A 35 4.02 5.23 -6.21
N SER A 36 3.09 5.11 -5.25
CA SER A 36 3.36 4.57 -3.92
C SER A 36 3.78 3.10 -3.97
N ASP A 37 3.07 2.27 -4.73
CA ASP A 37 3.38 0.84 -4.90
C ASP A 37 4.76 0.65 -5.57
N MET A 38 5.06 1.47 -6.59
CA MET A 38 6.37 1.45 -7.24
C MET A 38 7.50 1.75 -6.25
N GLN A 39 7.31 2.68 -5.31
CA GLN A 39 8.31 3.02 -4.31
C GLN A 39 8.56 1.86 -3.32
N GLU A 40 7.51 1.16 -2.90
CA GLU A 40 7.60 0.00 -2.02
C GLU A 40 8.36 -1.17 -2.68
N VAL A 41 8.07 -1.46 -3.95
CA VAL A 41 8.74 -2.51 -4.71
C VAL A 41 10.23 -2.18 -4.94
N ILE A 42 10.55 -0.92 -5.27
CA ILE A 42 11.95 -0.52 -5.47
C ILE A 42 12.72 -0.52 -4.15
N GLY A 43 12.11 -0.02 -3.08
CA GLY A 43 12.74 0.05 -1.75
C GLY A 43 13.10 -1.32 -1.21
N THR A 44 12.18 -2.29 -1.30
CA THR A 44 12.43 -3.67 -0.88
C THR A 44 13.48 -4.35 -1.75
N ALA A 45 13.45 -4.17 -3.07
CA ALA A 45 14.46 -4.73 -3.97
C ALA A 45 15.88 -4.20 -3.68
N ILE A 46 16.01 -2.91 -3.36
CA ILE A 46 17.29 -2.31 -2.96
C ILE A 46 17.72 -2.81 -1.58
N ALA A 47 16.81 -2.88 -0.60
CA ALA A 47 17.11 -3.40 0.73
C ALA A 47 17.64 -4.84 0.68
N PHE A 48 17.01 -5.72 -0.11
CA PHE A 48 17.48 -7.08 -0.32
C PHE A 48 18.83 -7.16 -1.03
N SER A 49 19.06 -6.30 -2.03
CA SER A 49 20.35 -6.21 -2.73
C SER A 49 21.49 -5.80 -1.78
N LEU A 50 21.23 -4.83 -0.90
CA LEU A 50 22.19 -4.37 0.11
C LEU A 50 22.44 -5.43 1.20
N LEU A 51 21.37 -6.03 1.73
CA LEU A 51 21.45 -7.06 2.78
C LEU A 51 22.19 -8.32 2.30
N SER A 52 22.09 -8.61 1.01
CA SER A 52 22.75 -9.76 0.39
C SER A 52 24.18 -9.48 -0.08
N ALA A 53 24.72 -8.29 0.19
CA ALA A 53 26.09 -7.88 -0.13
C ALA A 53 26.52 -8.25 -1.57
N GLY A 54 25.62 -8.07 -2.54
CA GLY A 54 25.89 -8.34 -3.97
C GLY A 54 25.73 -9.79 -4.44
N ARG A 55 25.23 -10.72 -3.61
CA ARG A 55 25.00 -12.13 -4.03
C ARG A 55 23.63 -12.41 -4.64
N ILE A 56 22.60 -11.62 -4.34
CA ILE A 56 21.23 -11.90 -4.77
C ILE A 56 20.80 -10.87 -5.83
N PRO A 57 20.49 -11.30 -7.07
CA PRO A 57 20.08 -10.40 -8.14
C PRO A 57 18.73 -9.74 -7.85
N LEU A 58 18.49 -8.56 -8.40
CA LEU A 58 17.24 -7.78 -8.30
C LEU A 58 15.96 -8.61 -8.51
N TRP A 59 16.03 -9.66 -9.35
CA TRP A 59 14.96 -10.63 -9.58
C TRP A 59 14.46 -11.32 -8.30
N GLY A 60 15.33 -11.54 -7.31
CA GLY A 60 14.96 -12.10 -6.01
C GLY A 60 14.13 -11.12 -5.16
N GLY A 61 14.44 -9.82 -5.23
CA GLY A 61 13.65 -8.79 -4.57
C GLY A 61 12.22 -8.71 -5.12
N VAL A 62 12.07 -8.81 -6.45
CA VAL A 62 10.76 -8.79 -7.12
C VAL A 62 9.88 -10.01 -6.75
N LEU A 63 10.49 -11.19 -6.56
CA LEU A 63 9.78 -12.38 -6.10
C LEU A 63 9.27 -12.25 -4.65
N ILE A 64 10.00 -11.54 -3.81
CA ILE A 64 9.61 -11.32 -2.41
C ILE A 64 8.47 -10.32 -2.32
N THR A 65 8.40 -9.29 -3.17
CA THR A 65 7.25 -8.36 -3.23
C THR A 65 5.94 -9.04 -3.65
N ILE A 66 6.00 -10.06 -4.51
CA ILE A 66 4.84 -10.90 -4.80
C ILE A 66 4.42 -11.70 -3.56
N THR A 67 5.39 -12.15 -2.78
CA THR A 67 5.11 -12.86 -1.53
C THR A 67 4.52 -11.92 -0.48
N ASP A 68 4.97 -10.67 -0.42
CA ASP A 68 4.47 -9.66 0.51
C ASP A 68 3.00 -9.31 0.25
N THR A 69 2.63 -9.03 -1.00
CA THR A 69 1.23 -8.81 -1.40
C THR A 69 0.33 -10.01 -1.08
N LEU A 70 0.82 -11.25 -1.28
CA LEU A 70 0.11 -12.46 -0.86
C LEU A 70 0.02 -12.60 0.66
N PHE A 71 1.07 -12.23 1.38
CA PHE A 71 1.10 -12.24 2.84
C PHE A 71 0.09 -11.26 3.42
N PHE A 72 0.00 -10.05 2.85
CA PHE A 72 -0.97 -9.03 3.24
C PHE A 72 -2.42 -9.53 3.05
N LEU A 73 -2.72 -10.13 1.89
CA LEU A 73 -4.04 -10.69 1.59
C LEU A 73 -4.38 -11.88 2.50
N PHE A 74 -3.37 -12.65 2.91
CA PHE A 74 -3.53 -13.71 3.89
C PHE A 74 -3.79 -13.14 5.30
N LEU A 75 -3.12 -12.05 5.67
CA LEU A 75 -3.25 -11.40 6.97
C LEU A 75 -4.62 -10.73 7.14
N ASP A 76 -5.15 -10.12 6.08
CA ASP A 76 -6.52 -9.58 6.03
C ASP A 76 -7.57 -10.65 6.40
N LYS A 77 -7.36 -11.88 5.91
CA LYS A 77 -8.21 -13.03 6.19
C LYS A 77 -8.17 -13.52 7.66
N TYR A 78 -7.15 -13.15 8.43
CA TYR A 78 -6.96 -13.59 9.83
C TYR A 78 -7.59 -12.64 10.88
N GLY A 79 -8.15 -11.50 10.45
CA GLY A 79 -8.96 -10.60 11.28
C GLY A 79 -8.23 -9.33 11.75
N LEU A 80 -8.95 -8.20 11.68
CA LEU A 80 -8.47 -6.82 11.92
C LEU A 80 -7.62 -6.63 13.19
N ARG A 81 -7.96 -7.29 14.30
CA ARG A 81 -7.22 -7.12 15.57
C ARG A 81 -5.77 -7.63 15.54
N LYS A 82 -5.49 -8.69 14.76
CA LYS A 82 -4.13 -9.23 14.63
C LYS A 82 -3.29 -8.39 13.65
N LEU A 83 -3.96 -7.80 12.66
CA LEU A 83 -3.36 -6.90 11.68
C LEU A 83 -2.94 -5.57 12.34
N GLU A 84 -3.79 -4.99 13.20
CA GLU A 84 -3.43 -3.81 13.99
C GLU A 84 -2.21 -4.04 14.90
N ALA A 85 -2.14 -5.20 15.57
CA ALA A 85 -1.01 -5.55 16.43
C ALA A 85 0.30 -5.71 15.63
N PHE A 86 0.23 -6.27 14.41
CA PHE A 86 1.37 -6.40 13.51
C PHE A 86 1.89 -5.03 13.06
N PHE A 87 1.00 -4.13 12.62
CA PHE A 87 1.37 -2.76 12.26
C PHE A 87 1.96 -1.99 13.44
N GLY A 88 1.37 -2.12 14.64
CA GLY A 88 1.90 -1.49 15.86
C GLY A 88 3.32 -1.96 16.21
N PHE A 89 3.59 -3.26 16.04
CA PHE A 89 4.93 -3.81 16.24
C PHE A 89 5.92 -3.31 15.20
N LEU A 90 5.53 -3.25 13.91
CA LEU A 90 6.38 -2.77 12.83
C LEU A 90 6.79 -1.30 13.05
N ILE A 91 5.83 -0.43 13.42
CA ILE A 91 6.07 0.98 13.74
C ILE A 91 7.00 1.15 14.94
N THR A 92 6.99 0.21 15.90
CA THR A 92 7.86 0.26 17.08
C THR A 92 9.31 -0.11 16.75
N ILE A 93 9.51 -0.95 15.72
CA ILE A 93 10.84 -1.44 15.32
C ILE A 93 11.55 -0.50 14.33
N MET A 94 10.78 0.19 13.48
CA MET A 94 11.28 1.24 12.58
C MET A 94 11.73 2.47 13.37
#